data_AF-A0A2J7ZK36-F1
#
_entry.id   AF-A0A2J7ZK36-F1
#
_cell.length_a   1.000
_cell.length_b   1.000
_cell.length_c   1.000
_cell.angle_alpha   90.00
_cell.angle_beta   90.00
_cell.angle_gamma   90.00
#
_symmetry.space_group_name_H-M   'P 1'
#
loop_
_entity.id
_entity.type
_entity.pdbx_description
1 polymer ?
#
loop_
_entity_poly.entity_id
_entity_poly.type
_entity_poly.pdbx_seq_one_letter_code
_entity_poly.pdbx_strand_id
1 'polypeptide(L)'
;MSDDSEEFRSDAEMEASEDAEFMDEDDDEDYGFAGAEEGCTAPRIPYKVLPKDELSKHRQRALHEVVSVLEVSEDVAMRILRKYKWDVSRVQEEWFSKYDQVRQSLGLVDEEPTPSGRTEESCSICFDHFPRAEMRAAACGHLFCRGCWRGYISNALTSGPACLDLRCPSTECKGKACVPAALVLELASPEEQAKYEQYMVRSYVEDNAAMSWCTGKTRCKLAQEAWIVQSAKLRLSGEGKFGSGVAVAKATSMARTATDMTGRRQ
;
A
#
# COMPACT_ATOMS: atom_id res chain seq x y z
N MET A 1 61.20 -10.22 -37.34
CA MET A 1 61.77 -11.32 -38.15
C MET A 1 61.31 -12.62 -37.53
N SER A 2 60.73 -13.49 -38.35
CA SER A 2 60.38 -14.91 -38.10
C SER A 2 59.15 -15.12 -37.18
N ASP A 3 57.93 -15.42 -37.64
CA ASP A 3 57.41 -16.43 -38.61
C ASP A 3 57.12 -17.79 -37.96
N ASP A 4 56.03 -18.40 -38.45
CA ASP A 4 55.61 -19.83 -38.43
C ASP A 4 54.65 -20.31 -37.30
N SER A 5 53.34 -20.47 -37.55
CA SER A 5 52.58 -21.61 -38.18
C SER A 5 52.17 -22.66 -37.12
N GLU A 6 50.95 -23.24 -37.06
CA GLU A 6 50.27 -24.05 -38.07
C GLU A 6 48.77 -24.30 -37.73
N GLU A 7 47.95 -24.27 -38.80
CA GLU A 7 46.85 -25.17 -39.23
C GLU A 7 45.69 -25.63 -38.30
N PHE A 8 44.43 -25.47 -38.78
CA PHE A 8 43.78 -26.52 -39.61
C PHE A 8 42.47 -26.06 -40.32
N ARG A 9 42.57 -26.05 -41.66
CA ARG A 9 41.62 -26.39 -42.79
C ARG A 9 40.11 -26.22 -42.60
N SER A 10 39.44 -25.38 -43.40
CA SER A 10 38.99 -25.55 -44.81
C SER A 10 37.98 -26.70 -44.96
N ASP A 11 36.75 -26.50 -45.42
CA ASP A 11 36.24 -26.27 -46.80
C ASP A 11 34.69 -26.33 -46.66
N ALA A 12 33.78 -25.86 -47.51
CA ALA A 12 33.74 -25.28 -48.85
C ALA A 12 32.36 -24.56 -48.88
N GLU A 13 32.26 -23.28 -49.24
CA GLU A 13 32.00 -22.78 -50.59
C GLU A 13 30.87 -23.46 -51.38
N MET A 14 30.07 -22.58 -52.01
CA MET A 14 29.38 -22.72 -53.30
C MET A 14 27.85 -22.92 -53.23
N GLU A 15 27.00 -22.20 -53.95
CA GLU A 15 26.98 -20.92 -54.70
C GLU A 15 25.48 -20.63 -54.93
N ALA A 16 25.15 -19.43 -55.38
CA ALA A 16 23.81 -18.94 -55.63
C ALA A 16 23.05 -19.67 -56.76
N SER A 17 21.70 -19.59 -56.74
CA SER A 17 20.92 -19.37 -57.96
C SER A 17 19.48 -18.95 -57.66
N GLU A 18 18.94 -18.22 -58.61
CA GLU A 18 17.78 -17.33 -58.58
C GLU A 18 16.42 -18.04 -58.74
N ASP A 19 15.39 -17.32 -58.28
CA ASP A 19 14.05 -17.14 -58.87
C ASP A 19 13.19 -18.35 -59.25
N ALA A 20 12.05 -18.49 -58.55
CA ALA A 20 10.89 -19.23 -59.03
C ALA A 20 9.62 -18.65 -58.38
N GLU A 21 8.92 -17.83 -59.16
CA GLU A 21 7.56 -17.39 -58.88
C GLU A 21 6.60 -18.59 -58.86
N PHE A 22 5.81 -18.72 -57.79
CA PHE A 22 4.74 -19.71 -57.68
C PHE A 22 3.45 -18.99 -57.31
N MET A 23 2.56 -18.83 -58.31
CA MET A 23 1.14 -18.55 -58.12
C MET A 23 0.43 -19.89 -57.89
N ASP A 24 -0.41 -19.97 -56.85
CA ASP A 24 -1.59 -20.84 -56.77
C ASP A 24 -2.52 -20.17 -55.72
N GLU A 25 -3.60 -19.54 -56.17
CA GLU A 25 -4.96 -20.06 -56.38
C GLU A 25 -5.82 -19.98 -55.10
N ASP A 26 -6.90 -19.22 -55.24
CA ASP A 26 -7.93 -18.90 -54.25
C ASP A 26 -8.58 -20.15 -53.64
N ASP A 27 -8.70 -20.17 -52.31
CA ASP A 27 -9.80 -20.89 -51.66
C ASP A 27 -10.33 -20.04 -50.50
N ASP A 28 -11.35 -19.22 -50.83
CA ASP A 28 -12.17 -18.47 -49.89
C ASP A 28 -13.07 -19.43 -49.10
N GLU A 29 -12.52 -20.15 -48.12
CA GLU A 29 -13.34 -20.79 -47.09
C GLU A 29 -13.84 -19.73 -46.10
N ASP A 30 -15.02 -19.18 -46.43
CA ASP A 30 -15.94 -18.47 -45.54
C ASP A 30 -16.23 -19.33 -44.29
N TYR A 31 -15.33 -19.29 -43.31
CA TYR A 31 -15.61 -19.70 -41.94
C TYR A 31 -16.56 -18.67 -41.33
N GLY A 32 -17.83 -18.79 -41.72
CA GLY A 32 -18.96 -18.12 -41.11
C GLY A 32 -18.92 -18.39 -39.60
N PHE A 33 -18.41 -17.41 -38.86
CA PHE A 33 -18.54 -17.32 -37.41
C PHE A 33 -20.01 -17.06 -37.11
N ALA A 34 -20.80 -18.14 -37.18
CA ALA A 34 -22.15 -18.20 -36.69
C ALA A 34 -22.13 -17.65 -35.27
N GLY A 35 -22.84 -16.54 -35.08
CA GLY A 35 -22.85 -15.80 -33.84
C GLY A 35 -23.11 -16.72 -32.65
N ALA A 36 -22.07 -16.94 -31.86
CA ALA A 36 -22.22 -17.37 -30.48
C ALA A 36 -22.79 -16.18 -29.71
N GLU A 37 -24.09 -15.93 -29.88
CA GLU A 37 -24.91 -15.25 -28.89
C GLU A 37 -25.16 -16.17 -27.68
N GLU A 38 -24.09 -16.76 -27.15
CA GLU A 38 -24.11 -17.34 -25.82
C GLU A 38 -23.88 -16.21 -24.83
N GLY A 39 -25.01 -15.63 -24.41
CA GLY A 39 -25.04 -14.65 -23.35
C GLY A 39 -24.30 -15.17 -22.12
N CYS A 40 -23.24 -14.46 -21.72
CA CYS A 40 -22.71 -14.52 -20.37
C CYS A 40 -23.86 -14.21 -19.39
N THR A 41 -24.57 -15.23 -18.92
CA THR A 41 -25.54 -15.16 -17.82
C THR A 41 -24.83 -15.08 -16.47
N ALA A 42 -23.72 -14.33 -16.41
CA ALA A 42 -23.12 -13.99 -15.14
C ALA A 42 -24.13 -13.11 -14.38
N PRO A 43 -24.48 -13.46 -13.12
CA PRO A 43 -25.38 -12.64 -12.33
C PRO A 43 -24.83 -11.21 -12.28
N ARG A 44 -25.63 -10.23 -12.70
CA ARG A 44 -25.27 -8.82 -12.60
C ARG A 44 -25.20 -8.46 -11.12
N ILE A 45 -24.00 -8.52 -10.57
CA ILE A 45 -23.74 -8.09 -9.19
C ILE A 45 -24.05 -6.59 -9.14
N PRO A 46 -24.98 -6.15 -8.29
CA PRO A 46 -25.28 -4.73 -8.17
C PRO A 46 -24.01 -4.01 -7.74
N TYR A 47 -23.70 -2.87 -8.36
CA TYR A 47 -22.50 -2.11 -8.04
C TYR A 47 -22.81 -0.62 -7.91
N LYS A 48 -22.02 0.07 -7.09
CA LYS A 48 -22.04 1.53 -6.96
C LYS A 48 -20.71 2.09 -7.45
N VAL A 49 -20.76 3.13 -8.26
CA VAL A 49 -19.56 3.90 -8.63
C VAL A 49 -19.33 4.97 -7.56
N LEU A 50 -18.13 5.00 -6.97
CA LEU A 50 -17.72 6.00 -5.99
C LEU A 50 -16.71 6.97 -6.62
N PRO A 51 -16.90 8.30 -6.48
CA PRO A 51 -15.87 9.27 -6.84
C PRO A 51 -14.72 9.28 -5.83
N LYS A 52 -13.56 9.81 -6.22
CA LYS A 52 -12.33 9.94 -5.41
C LYS A 52 -12.56 10.58 -4.03
N ASP A 53 -13.43 11.57 -3.93
CA ASP A 53 -13.70 12.26 -2.67
C ASP A 53 -14.46 11.36 -1.67
N GLU A 54 -15.44 10.59 -2.14
CA GLU A 54 -16.14 9.61 -1.30
C GLU A 54 -15.20 8.48 -0.87
N LEU A 55 -14.30 8.05 -1.75
CA LEU A 55 -13.28 7.05 -1.43
C LEU A 55 -12.35 7.54 -0.31
N SER A 56 -11.86 8.77 -0.44
CA SER A 56 -10.95 9.37 0.54
C SER A 56 -11.63 9.49 1.91
N LYS A 57 -12.91 9.90 1.94
CA LYS A 57 -13.73 9.92 3.16
C LYS A 57 -13.95 8.54 3.74
N HIS A 58 -14.19 7.53 2.91
CA HIS A 58 -14.39 6.16 3.37
C HIS A 58 -13.12 5.59 4.01
N ARG A 59 -11.97 5.78 3.35
CA ARG A 59 -10.65 5.44 3.88
C ARG A 59 -10.38 6.13 5.21
N GLN A 60 -10.63 7.44 5.28
CA GLN A 60 -10.35 8.24 6.47
C GLN A 60 -11.27 7.86 7.64
N ARG A 61 -12.53 7.48 7.37
CA ARG A 61 -13.44 6.98 8.40
C ARG A 61 -12.96 5.65 8.99
N ALA A 62 -12.59 4.69 8.14
CA ALA A 62 -12.07 3.41 8.58
C ALA A 62 -10.78 3.58 9.40
N LEU A 63 -9.88 4.47 8.94
CA LEU A 63 -8.65 4.80 9.65
C LEU A 63 -8.95 5.44 11.01
N HIS A 64 -9.80 6.47 11.06
CA HIS A 64 -10.17 7.14 12.30
C HIS A 64 -10.81 6.17 13.30
N GLU A 65 -11.69 5.28 12.84
CA GLU A 65 -12.31 4.26 13.69
C GLU A 65 -11.25 3.36 14.34
N VAL A 66 -10.34 2.79 13.54
CA VAL A 66 -9.25 1.95 14.05
C VAL A 66 -8.32 2.73 14.98
N VAL A 67 -7.92 3.95 14.62
CA VAL A 67 -7.09 4.81 15.47
C VAL A 67 -7.76 5.07 16.81
N SER A 68 -9.06 5.39 16.81
CA SER A 68 -9.81 5.71 18.03
C SER A 68 -10.06 4.51 18.93
N VAL A 69 -10.31 3.31 18.37
CA VAL A 69 -10.63 2.10 19.14
C VAL A 69 -9.38 1.37 19.61
N LEU A 70 -8.32 1.34 18.78
CA LEU A 70 -7.08 0.62 19.10
C LEU A 70 -6.03 1.52 19.75
N GLU A 71 -6.24 2.85 19.77
CA GLU A 71 -5.31 3.85 20.31
C GLU A 71 -3.89 3.75 19.72
N VAL A 72 -3.81 3.57 18.40
CA VAL A 72 -2.54 3.46 17.65
C VAL A 72 -2.32 4.67 16.75
N SER A 73 -1.07 4.89 16.32
CA SER A 73 -0.77 5.94 15.34
C SER A 73 -1.41 5.66 13.97
N GLU A 74 -1.63 6.70 13.16
CA GLU A 74 -2.23 6.57 11.83
C GLU A 74 -1.43 5.63 10.91
N ASP A 75 -0.09 5.69 10.97
CA ASP A 75 0.80 4.80 10.21
C ASP A 75 0.56 3.32 10.54
N VAL A 76 0.37 3.03 11.83
CA VAL A 76 0.11 1.68 12.31
C VAL A 76 -1.29 1.23 11.90
N ALA A 77 -2.31 2.08 12.08
CA ALA A 77 -3.68 1.79 11.67
C ALA A 77 -3.77 1.51 10.16
N MET A 78 -3.11 2.31 9.33
CA MET A 78 -3.05 2.11 7.87
C MET A 78 -2.48 0.73 7.51
N ARG A 79 -1.40 0.33 8.17
CA ARG A 79 -0.76 -0.97 7.94
C ARG A 79 -1.64 -2.14 8.39
N ILE A 80 -2.27 -2.02 9.55
CA ILE A 80 -3.24 -3.00 10.06
C ILE A 80 -4.37 -3.18 9.04
N LEU A 81 -4.99 -2.08 8.60
CA LEU A 81 -6.09 -2.11 7.65
C LEU A 81 -5.71 -2.77 6.32
N ARG A 82 -4.55 -2.44 5.76
CA ARG A 82 -4.05 -3.07 4.52
C ARG A 82 -3.87 -4.58 4.69
N LYS A 83 -3.27 -5.02 5.80
CA LYS A 83 -3.07 -6.44 6.10
C LYS A 83 -4.39 -7.22 6.16
N TYR A 84 -5.41 -6.63 6.78
CA TYR A 84 -6.73 -7.22 6.94
C TYR A 84 -7.71 -6.82 5.83
N LYS A 85 -7.22 -6.34 4.69
CA LYS A 85 -8.02 -6.07 3.49
C LYS A 85 -9.18 -5.09 3.76
N TRP A 86 -8.93 -4.12 4.64
CA TRP A 86 -9.84 -3.06 5.06
C TRP A 86 -11.10 -3.53 5.79
N ASP A 87 -11.07 -4.71 6.41
CA ASP A 87 -12.13 -5.21 7.27
C ASP A 87 -11.92 -4.75 8.73
N VAL A 88 -12.61 -3.68 9.13
CA VAL A 88 -12.47 -3.06 10.45
C VAL A 88 -12.90 -4.02 11.58
N SER A 89 -13.99 -4.77 11.39
CA SER A 89 -14.48 -5.71 12.39
C SER A 89 -13.47 -6.81 12.66
N ARG A 90 -12.90 -7.40 11.59
CA ARG A 90 -11.87 -8.43 11.71
C ARG A 90 -10.59 -7.91 12.34
N VAL A 91 -10.21 -6.66 12.04
CA VAL A 91 -9.08 -5.98 12.69
C VAL A 91 -9.28 -5.92 14.20
N GLN A 92 -10.45 -5.43 14.65
CA GLN A 92 -10.74 -5.30 16.08
C GLN A 92 -10.73 -6.67 16.77
N GLU A 93 -11.43 -7.66 16.20
CA GLU A 93 -11.48 -9.01 16.78
C GLU A 93 -10.10 -9.64 16.94
N GLU A 94 -9.27 -9.63 15.89
CA GLU A 94 -7.93 -10.23 15.93
C GLU A 94 -6.95 -9.41 16.78
N TRP A 95 -7.09 -8.09 16.81
CA TRP A 95 -6.28 -7.23 17.67
C TRP A 95 -6.52 -7.52 19.16
N PHE A 96 -7.79 -7.65 19.57
CA PHE A 96 -8.13 -7.96 20.96
C PHE A 96 -7.90 -9.43 21.32
N SER A 97 -7.98 -10.34 20.35
CA SER A 97 -7.78 -11.78 20.60
C SER A 97 -6.32 -12.22 20.57
N LYS A 98 -5.52 -11.65 19.65
CA LYS A 98 -4.13 -12.08 19.37
C LYS A 98 -3.16 -10.90 19.25
N TYR A 99 -3.28 -9.95 20.17
CA TYR A 99 -2.52 -8.69 20.20
C TYR A 99 -1.03 -8.84 19.78
N ASP A 100 -0.27 -9.69 20.48
CA ASP A 100 1.17 -9.85 20.23
C ASP A 100 1.49 -10.40 18.83
N GLN A 101 0.70 -11.36 18.36
CA GLN A 101 0.90 -11.97 17.03
C GLN A 101 0.60 -10.95 15.93
N VAL A 102 -0.45 -10.14 16.12
CA VAL A 102 -0.79 -9.07 15.19
C VAL A 102 0.34 -8.04 15.12
N ARG A 103 0.85 -7.57 16.28
CA ARG A 103 1.97 -6.63 16.34
C ARG A 103 3.23 -7.16 15.65
N GLN A 104 3.65 -8.38 15.99
CA GLN A 104 4.84 -9.01 15.42
C GLN A 104 4.72 -9.15 13.89
N SER A 105 3.55 -9.56 13.42
CA SER A 105 3.31 -9.77 11.99
C SER A 105 3.27 -8.46 11.19
N LEU A 106 2.90 -7.35 11.82
CA LEU A 106 2.98 -6.01 11.26
C LEU A 106 4.39 -5.44 11.37
N GLY A 107 5.24 -6.06 12.17
CA GLY A 107 6.60 -5.63 12.45
C GLY A 107 6.69 -4.43 13.36
N LEU A 108 5.72 -4.32 14.27
CA LEU A 108 5.74 -3.39 15.38
C LEU A 108 6.62 -4.02 16.45
N VAL A 109 7.82 -3.49 16.59
CA VAL A 109 8.77 -3.93 17.60
C VAL A 109 8.89 -2.80 18.61
N ASP A 110 8.67 -3.14 19.88
CA ASP A 110 8.88 -2.22 21.01
C ASP A 110 10.33 -2.40 21.49
N GLU A 111 11.29 -1.82 20.77
CA GLU A 111 12.65 -1.71 21.28
C GLU A 111 12.87 -0.31 21.83
N GLU A 112 13.15 -0.26 23.13
CA GLU A 112 13.68 0.94 23.77
C GLU A 112 15.03 1.25 23.12
N PRO A 113 15.22 2.45 22.55
CA PRO A 113 16.49 2.80 21.94
C PRO A 113 17.58 2.77 23.03
N THR A 114 18.47 1.79 22.97
CA THR A 114 19.60 1.74 23.91
C THR A 114 20.44 3.02 23.74
N PRO A 115 20.58 3.83 24.80
CA PRO A 115 21.39 5.02 24.75
C PRO A 115 22.85 4.59 24.63
N SER A 116 23.41 4.76 23.44
CA SER A 116 24.84 4.59 23.21
C SER A 116 25.50 5.94 23.49
N GLY A 117 26.52 5.98 24.35
CA GLY A 117 27.34 7.18 24.57
C GLY A 117 28.29 7.50 23.40
N ARG A 118 28.19 6.77 22.29
CA ARG A 118 29.04 6.93 21.11
C ARG A 118 28.54 8.07 20.24
N THR A 119 29.47 8.88 19.75
CA THR A 119 29.19 9.99 18.83
C THR A 119 29.04 9.54 17.39
N GLU A 120 29.66 8.42 17.03
CA GLU A 120 29.68 7.84 15.69
C GLU A 120 29.33 6.36 15.76
N GLU A 121 28.69 5.86 14.70
CA GLU A 121 28.33 4.45 14.54
C GLU A 121 28.67 4.01 13.10
N SER A 122 28.98 2.73 12.91
CA SER A 122 29.30 2.15 11.60
C SER A 122 28.04 1.70 10.87
N CYS A 123 27.90 2.06 9.59
CA CYS A 123 26.82 1.58 8.74
C CYS A 123 27.09 0.14 8.28
N SER A 124 26.20 -0.81 8.58
CA SER A 124 26.42 -2.22 8.21
C SER A 124 26.19 -2.57 6.73
N ILE A 125 25.83 -1.58 5.89
CA ILE A 125 25.65 -1.75 4.45
C ILE A 125 26.88 -1.29 3.68
N CYS A 126 27.37 -0.07 3.92
CA CYS A 126 28.55 0.46 3.25
C CYS A 126 29.84 0.30 4.06
N PHE A 127 29.76 -0.10 5.33
CA PHE A 127 30.88 -0.28 6.26
C PHE A 127 31.66 1.00 6.62
N ASP A 128 31.15 2.18 6.27
CA ASP A 128 31.69 3.47 6.68
C ASP A 128 31.14 3.95 8.03
N HIS A 129 31.81 4.93 8.64
CA HIS A 129 31.44 5.51 9.94
C HIS A 129 30.75 6.86 9.73
N PHE A 130 29.66 7.07 10.47
CA PHE A 130 28.89 8.31 10.40
C PHE A 130 28.55 8.82 11.80
N PRO A 131 28.39 10.15 11.97
CA PRO A 131 27.81 10.71 13.18
C PRO A 131 26.42 10.13 13.42
N ARG A 132 26.10 9.79 14.67
CA ARG A 132 24.80 9.19 15.02
C ARG A 132 23.61 10.07 14.60
N ALA A 133 23.80 11.39 14.57
CA ALA A 133 22.80 12.37 14.11
C ALA A 133 22.46 12.24 12.61
N GLU A 134 23.39 11.74 11.80
CA GLU A 134 23.22 11.51 10.37
C GLU A 134 22.75 10.10 10.04
N MET A 135 22.55 9.26 11.05
CA MET A 135 22.01 7.91 10.86
C MET A 135 20.52 7.89 11.16
N ARG A 136 19.84 6.90 10.59
CA ARG A 136 18.41 6.64 10.83
C ARG A 136 18.21 5.17 11.16
N ALA A 137 17.20 4.90 11.97
CA ALA A 137 16.77 3.55 12.30
C ALA A 137 15.27 3.41 12.10
N ALA A 138 14.84 2.19 11.83
CA ALA A 138 13.45 1.79 12.01
C ALA A 138 13.17 1.52 13.50
N ALA A 139 11.97 1.03 13.84
CA ALA A 139 11.58 0.74 15.23
C ALA A 139 12.48 -0.30 15.96
N CYS A 140 13.27 -1.09 15.22
CA CYS A 140 14.23 -2.07 15.78
C CYS A 140 15.60 -1.48 16.16
N GLY A 141 15.81 -0.16 16.08
CA GLY A 141 17.08 0.46 16.48
C GLY A 141 18.28 0.24 15.56
N HIS A 142 18.19 -0.62 14.53
CA HIS A 142 19.29 -0.81 13.57
C HIS A 142 19.56 0.47 12.75
N LEU A 143 20.76 1.03 12.92
CA LEU A 143 21.19 2.29 12.33
C LEU A 143 21.86 2.10 10.97
N PHE A 144 21.45 2.91 9.99
CA PHE A 144 22.14 3.03 8.70
C PHE A 144 22.32 4.49 8.32
N CYS A 145 23.33 4.78 7.52
CA CYS A 145 23.55 6.13 7.00
C CYS A 145 22.42 6.54 6.03
N ARG A 146 22.22 7.85 5.86
CA ARG A 146 21.20 8.38 4.94
C ARG A 146 21.39 7.92 3.50
N GLY A 147 22.64 7.78 3.04
CA GLY A 147 22.94 7.32 1.69
C GLY A 147 22.39 5.91 1.41
N CYS A 148 22.67 4.96 2.30
CA CYS A 148 22.18 3.59 2.18
C CYS A 148 20.64 3.50 2.30
N TRP A 149 20.04 4.26 3.24
CA TRP A 149 18.59 4.31 3.35
C TRP A 149 17.93 4.85 2.09
N ARG A 150 18.47 5.94 1.51
CA ARG A 150 17.95 6.52 0.26
C ARG A 150 18.00 5.51 -0.86
N GLY A 151 19.15 4.87 -1.09
CA GLY A 151 19.27 3.83 -2.12
C GLY A 151 18.29 2.68 -1.92
N TYR A 152 18.11 2.23 -0.67
CA TYR A 152 17.16 1.17 -0.32
C TYR A 152 15.71 1.56 -0.60
N ILE A 153 15.29 2.77 -0.17
CA ILE A 153 13.94 3.30 -0.39
C ILE A 153 13.67 3.55 -1.88
N SER A 154 14.60 4.18 -2.59
CA SER A 154 14.50 4.44 -4.03
C SER A 154 14.32 3.14 -4.84
N ASN A 155 15.08 2.10 -4.50
CA ASN A 155 14.95 0.79 -5.14
C ASN A 155 13.59 0.14 -4.83
N ALA A 156 13.13 0.22 -3.58
CA ALA A 156 11.82 -0.30 -3.18
C ALA A 156 10.67 0.41 -3.92
N LEU A 157 10.73 1.73 -4.05
CA LEU A 157 9.75 2.52 -4.79
C LEU A 157 9.74 2.19 -6.28
N THR A 158 10.92 1.95 -6.86
CA THR A 158 11.06 1.54 -8.27
C THR A 158 10.51 0.14 -8.50
N SER A 159 10.65 -0.75 -7.51
CA SER A 159 10.12 -2.13 -7.56
C SER A 159 8.59 -2.20 -7.52
N GLY A 160 7.92 -1.14 -7.04
CA GLY A 160 6.46 -1.00 -7.09
C GLY A 160 5.79 -0.95 -5.71
N PRO A 161 4.50 -1.37 -5.60
CA PRO A 161 3.68 -1.11 -4.41
C PRO A 161 4.11 -1.88 -3.15
N ALA A 162 5.03 -2.84 -3.25
CA ALA A 162 5.61 -3.54 -2.10
C ALA A 162 6.38 -2.60 -1.16
N CYS A 163 6.75 -1.40 -1.61
CA CYS A 163 7.36 -0.36 -0.77
C CYS A 163 6.51 0.04 0.44
N LEU A 164 5.18 -0.14 0.40
CA LEU A 164 4.29 0.17 1.53
C LEU A 164 4.50 -0.80 2.72
N ASP A 165 5.06 -1.99 2.45
CA ASP A 165 5.37 -3.01 3.46
C ASP A 165 6.88 -3.19 3.68
N LEU A 166 7.66 -2.14 3.40
CA LEU A 166 9.11 -2.15 3.52
C LEU A 166 9.56 -2.54 4.93
N ARG A 167 10.60 -3.39 5.00
CA ARG A 167 11.16 -3.95 6.23
C ARG A 167 12.57 -3.45 6.48
N CYS A 168 13.06 -3.61 7.70
CA CYS A 168 14.44 -3.28 8.04
C CYS A 168 15.42 -4.06 7.14
N PRO A 169 16.44 -3.40 6.57
CA PRO A 169 17.44 -4.06 5.72
C PRO A 169 18.47 -4.89 6.51
N SER A 170 18.49 -4.82 7.86
CA SER A 170 19.38 -5.64 8.68
C SER A 170 19.04 -7.13 8.59
N THR A 171 20.05 -7.96 8.37
CA THR A 171 19.93 -9.43 8.40
C THR A 171 19.64 -9.95 9.81
N GLU A 172 20.13 -9.27 10.85
CA GLU A 172 19.90 -9.59 12.25
C GLU A 172 18.43 -9.39 12.64
N CYS A 173 17.79 -8.38 12.04
CA CYS A 173 16.37 -8.09 12.22
C CYS A 173 15.48 -9.17 11.58
N LYS A 174 15.98 -9.91 10.58
CA LYS A 174 15.21 -10.90 9.80
C LYS A 174 13.88 -10.35 9.27
N GLY A 175 13.85 -9.08 8.89
CA GLY A 175 12.65 -8.38 8.42
C GLY A 175 11.56 -8.20 9.48
N LYS A 176 11.86 -8.38 10.77
CA LYS A 176 10.88 -8.25 11.86
C LYS A 176 10.34 -6.82 11.94
N ALA A 177 11.17 -5.80 11.87
CA ALA A 177 10.68 -4.42 11.96
C ALA A 177 10.22 -3.86 10.62
N CYS A 178 9.08 -3.17 10.65
CA CYS A 178 8.66 -2.35 9.52
C CYS A 178 9.37 -1.00 9.49
N VAL A 179 9.53 -0.46 8.29
CA VAL A 179 9.95 0.92 8.07
C VAL A 179 8.72 1.84 8.16
N PRO A 180 8.70 2.85 9.05
CA PRO A 180 7.60 3.82 9.13
C PRO A 180 7.49 4.66 7.86
N ALA A 181 6.26 5.04 7.48
CA ALA A 181 6.05 5.90 6.31
C ALA A 181 6.74 7.26 6.47
N ALA A 182 6.76 7.81 7.68
CA ALA A 182 7.48 9.05 7.99
C ALA A 182 8.97 8.99 7.59
N LEU A 183 9.65 7.87 7.84
CA LEU A 183 11.06 7.70 7.47
C LEU A 183 11.24 7.58 5.95
N VAL A 184 10.31 6.90 5.27
CA VAL A 184 10.29 6.81 3.81
C VAL A 184 10.15 8.21 3.20
N LEU A 185 9.18 8.99 3.68
CA LEU A 185 8.91 10.35 3.19
C LEU A 185 10.05 11.33 3.50
N GLU A 186 10.68 11.22 4.68
CA GLU A 186 11.83 12.06 5.06
C GLU A 186 13.01 11.89 4.08
N LEU A 187 13.25 10.67 3.62
CA LEU A 187 14.44 10.35 2.83
C LEU A 187 14.18 10.27 1.33
N ALA A 188 12.93 10.12 0.90
CA ALA A 188 12.53 10.15 -0.50
C ALA A 188 12.62 11.57 -1.10
N SER A 189 12.91 11.64 -2.40
CA SER A 189 12.78 12.86 -3.20
C SER A 189 11.30 13.24 -3.42
N PRO A 190 10.99 14.49 -3.82
CA PRO A 190 9.60 14.91 -4.06
C PRO A 190 8.84 14.04 -5.09
N GLU A 191 9.52 13.59 -6.14
CA GLU A 191 8.94 12.70 -7.15
C GLU A 191 8.63 11.31 -6.59
N GLU A 192 9.51 10.80 -5.73
CA GLU A 192 9.36 9.52 -5.04
C GLU A 192 8.25 9.57 -3.99
N GLN A 193 8.12 10.69 -3.27
CA GLN A 193 7.02 10.91 -2.33
C GLN A 193 5.67 10.86 -3.04
N ALA A 194 5.52 11.55 -4.19
CA ALA A 194 4.30 11.51 -4.98
C ALA A 194 3.96 10.08 -5.46
N LYS A 195 4.96 9.29 -5.88
CA LYS A 195 4.79 7.87 -6.23
C LYS A 195 4.34 7.04 -5.03
N TYR A 196 4.94 7.24 -3.87
CA TYR A 196 4.57 6.54 -2.63
C TYR A 196 3.13 6.82 -2.23
N GLU A 197 2.69 8.08 -2.29
CA GLU A 197 1.30 8.47 -2.04
C GLU A 197 0.34 7.84 -3.05
N GLN A 198 0.71 7.80 -4.33
CA GLN A 198 -0.07 7.13 -5.37
C GLN A 198 -0.22 5.64 -5.08
N TYR A 199 0.86 4.95 -4.68
CA TYR A 199 0.79 3.54 -4.28
C TYR A 199 -0.10 3.35 -3.05
N MET A 200 -0.02 4.24 -2.06
CA MET A 200 -0.87 4.18 -0.88
C MET A 200 -2.35 4.26 -1.24
N VAL A 201 -2.74 5.21 -2.10
CA VAL A 201 -4.13 5.34 -2.57
C VAL A 201 -4.56 4.14 -3.39
N ARG A 202 -3.69 3.66 -4.29
CA ARG A 202 -3.97 2.49 -5.12
C ARG A 202 -4.16 1.21 -4.30
N SER A 203 -3.32 1.02 -3.27
CA SER A 203 -3.40 -0.13 -2.38
C SER A 203 -4.75 -0.22 -1.66
N TYR A 204 -5.40 0.90 -1.36
CA TYR A 204 -6.73 0.92 -0.74
C TYR A 204 -7.75 0.10 -1.55
N VAL A 205 -7.74 0.26 -2.87
CA VAL A 205 -8.68 -0.44 -3.75
C VAL A 205 -8.22 -1.85 -4.06
N GLU A 206 -6.93 -2.05 -4.28
CA GLU A 206 -6.39 -3.38 -4.56
C GLU A 206 -6.46 -4.32 -3.35
N ASP A 207 -6.35 -3.78 -2.13
CA ASP A 207 -6.51 -4.53 -0.89
C ASP A 207 -7.98 -4.77 -0.53
N ASN A 208 -8.93 -3.96 -1.02
CA ASN A 208 -10.33 -4.14 -0.67
C ASN A 208 -11.05 -5.01 -1.69
N ALA A 209 -11.38 -6.25 -1.29
CA ALA A 209 -12.07 -7.21 -2.15
C ALA A 209 -13.47 -6.77 -2.63
N ALA A 210 -14.08 -5.78 -1.98
CA ALA A 210 -15.36 -5.22 -2.43
C ALA A 210 -15.19 -4.12 -3.49
N MET A 211 -13.96 -3.70 -3.81
CA MET A 211 -13.68 -2.61 -4.73
C MET A 211 -12.89 -3.09 -5.95
N SER A 212 -13.13 -2.45 -7.09
CA SER A 212 -12.34 -2.64 -8.29
C SER A 212 -12.19 -1.33 -9.05
N TRP A 213 -11.07 -1.21 -9.78
CA TRP A 213 -10.87 -0.14 -10.74
C TRP A 213 -11.91 -0.21 -11.86
N CYS A 214 -12.38 0.94 -12.33
CA CYS A 214 -13.26 1.00 -13.49
C CYS A 214 -12.49 0.59 -14.75
N THR A 215 -12.96 -0.45 -15.44
CA THR A 215 -12.32 -0.99 -16.66
C THR A 215 -12.75 -0.30 -17.96
N GLY A 216 -13.54 0.78 -17.87
CA GLY A 216 -14.05 1.49 -19.04
C GLY A 216 -12.91 2.08 -19.89
N LYS A 217 -12.71 1.54 -21.11
CA LYS A 217 -11.70 2.02 -22.06
C LYS A 217 -11.77 3.55 -22.23
N THR A 218 -10.66 4.23 -21.96
CA THR A 218 -10.17 5.57 -22.39
C THR A 218 -11.11 6.80 -22.47
N ARG A 219 -12.44 6.67 -22.36
CA ARG A 219 -13.42 7.77 -22.39
C ARG A 219 -14.32 7.83 -21.16
N CYS A 220 -14.11 6.98 -20.17
CA CYS A 220 -14.72 7.23 -18.88
C CYS A 220 -13.94 8.38 -18.24
N LYS A 221 -14.53 9.59 -18.14
CA LYS A 221 -13.99 10.68 -17.30
C LYS A 221 -13.75 10.21 -15.86
N LEU A 222 -14.41 9.12 -15.48
CA LEU A 222 -14.38 8.45 -14.19
C LEU A 222 -13.40 7.25 -14.14
N ALA A 223 -12.73 6.84 -15.23
CA ALA A 223 -11.82 5.68 -15.19
C ALA A 223 -10.57 5.92 -14.33
N GLN A 224 -10.13 7.18 -14.22
CA GLN A 224 -9.00 7.57 -13.38
C GLN A 224 -9.42 8.08 -12.00
N GLU A 225 -10.72 8.32 -11.79
CA GLU A 225 -11.24 9.04 -10.62
C GLU A 225 -12.35 8.30 -9.87
N ALA A 226 -12.85 7.20 -10.41
CA ALA A 226 -13.97 6.46 -9.85
C ALA A 226 -13.77 4.96 -9.84
N TRP A 227 -14.42 4.38 -8.84
CA TRP A 227 -14.17 3.03 -8.34
C TRP A 227 -15.49 2.31 -8.24
N ILE A 228 -15.49 1.02 -8.56
CA ILE A 228 -16.70 0.21 -8.52
C ILE A 228 -16.70 -0.55 -7.20
N VAL A 229 -17.72 -0.34 -6.38
CA VAL A 229 -17.98 -1.18 -5.21
C VAL A 229 -19.03 -2.21 -5.56
N GLN A 230 -18.67 -3.49 -5.51
CA GLN A 230 -19.61 -4.59 -5.66
C GLN A 230 -20.44 -4.69 -4.38
N SER A 231 -21.74 -4.39 -4.49
CA SER A 231 -22.62 -4.22 -3.33
C SER A 231 -23.05 -5.51 -2.65
N ALA A 232 -22.54 -6.68 -3.07
CA ALA A 232 -22.73 -7.94 -2.36
C ALA A 232 -22.21 -7.90 -0.90
N LYS A 233 -21.25 -7.00 -0.58
CA LYS A 233 -20.66 -6.86 0.77
C LYS A 233 -21.03 -5.59 1.55
N LEU A 234 -21.70 -4.62 0.94
CA LEU A 234 -22.06 -3.35 1.60
C LEU A 234 -23.18 -3.49 2.66
N ARG A 235 -23.73 -4.70 2.86
CA ARG A 235 -24.83 -4.96 3.80
C ARG A 235 -24.42 -5.46 5.20
N LEU A 236 -23.14 -5.50 5.56
CA LEU A 236 -22.73 -5.94 6.92
C LEU A 236 -21.77 -4.99 7.63
N SER A 237 -21.81 -3.70 7.32
CA SER A 237 -21.21 -2.68 8.19
C SER A 237 -22.04 -1.40 8.15
N GLY A 238 -23.05 -1.34 9.02
CA GLY A 238 -23.67 -0.07 9.43
C GLY A 238 -24.99 0.30 8.76
N GLU A 239 -26.05 -0.46 9.01
CA GLU A 239 -27.42 0.08 9.03
C GLU A 239 -28.10 -0.26 10.36
N GLY A 240 -27.63 0.40 11.43
CA GLY A 240 -28.43 0.57 12.64
C GLY A 240 -29.55 1.54 12.33
N LYS A 241 -30.77 1.00 12.13
CA LYS A 241 -32.02 1.77 11.99
C LYS A 241 -32.15 2.75 13.17
N PHE A 242 -31.98 4.05 12.91
CA PHE A 242 -32.51 5.08 13.80
C PHE A 242 -33.95 5.36 13.37
N GLY A 243 -34.89 4.75 14.09
CA GLY A 243 -36.31 5.01 13.96
C GLY A 243 -36.61 6.46 14.36
N SER A 244 -37.35 7.15 13.49
CA SER A 244 -37.94 8.45 13.76
C SER A 244 -39.09 8.34 14.76
N GLY A 245 -39.13 9.28 15.70
CA GLY A 245 -40.36 9.75 16.36
C GLY A 245 -40.51 9.38 17.85
N VAL A 246 -40.38 10.37 18.75
CA VAL A 246 -41.53 11.07 19.37
C VAL A 246 -41.04 12.00 20.50
N ALA A 247 -41.68 13.19 20.53
CA ALA A 247 -41.91 14.12 21.64
C ALA A 247 -40.79 15.05 22.15
N VAL A 248 -40.91 16.28 21.68
CA VAL A 248 -40.53 17.54 22.33
C VAL A 248 -41.23 17.65 23.70
N ALA A 249 -40.48 17.95 24.76
CA ALA A 249 -40.99 18.62 25.95
C ALA A 249 -39.98 19.66 26.44
N LYS A 250 -40.43 20.90 26.41
CA LYS A 250 -39.74 22.13 26.79
C LYS A 250 -39.95 22.32 28.29
N ALA A 251 -38.88 22.54 29.06
CA ALA A 251 -38.99 23.10 30.41
C ALA A 251 -37.86 24.10 30.67
N THR A 252 -38.32 25.30 30.94
CA THR A 252 -37.69 26.58 31.22
C THR A 252 -36.83 26.63 32.49
N SER A 253 -35.78 27.46 32.42
CA SER A 253 -35.32 28.43 33.44
C SER A 253 -35.10 27.95 34.88
N MET A 254 -33.87 28.14 35.38
CA MET A 254 -33.61 29.18 36.39
C MET A 254 -32.11 29.45 36.58
N ALA A 255 -31.79 30.74 36.62
CA ALA A 255 -30.48 31.32 36.92
C ALA A 255 -30.28 31.48 38.44
N ARG A 256 -29.05 31.90 38.79
CA ARG A 256 -28.56 32.44 40.10
C ARG A 256 -28.03 31.35 41.04
N THR A 257 -26.88 31.47 41.71
CA THR A 257 -26.10 32.64 42.13
C THR A 257 -24.68 32.22 42.52
N ALA A 258 -23.72 33.12 42.31
CA ALA A 258 -22.39 33.09 42.92
C ALA A 258 -22.46 33.29 44.44
N THR A 259 -21.57 32.68 45.22
CA THR A 259 -20.71 33.38 46.20
C THR A 259 -19.64 32.43 46.78
N ASP A 260 -18.40 32.93 46.78
CA ASP A 260 -17.42 32.90 47.87
C ASP A 260 -17.05 31.57 48.56
N MET A 261 -15.76 31.23 48.61
CA MET A 261 -14.91 31.65 49.73
C MET A 261 -13.45 31.28 49.47
N THR A 262 -12.63 32.31 49.59
CA THR A 262 -11.17 32.29 49.63
C THR A 262 -10.68 31.73 50.97
N GLY A 263 -9.65 30.88 50.89
CA GLY A 263 -8.50 30.83 51.81
C GLY A 263 -8.71 30.46 53.29
N ARG A 264 -7.92 29.48 53.75
CA ARG A 264 -6.67 29.70 54.53
C ARG A 264 -6.42 28.59 55.56
N ARG A 265 -5.24 27.95 55.42
CA ARG A 265 -4.37 27.30 56.43
C ARG A 265 -4.99 26.19 57.31
N GLN A 266 -4.39 25.01 57.25
CA GLN A 266 -3.22 24.67 58.08
C GLN A 266 -2.20 23.92 57.23
#